data_AF-A0A0D9ZXY7-F1
#
_entry.id   AF-A0A0D9ZXY7-F1
#
_cell.length_a   1.000
_cell.length_b   1.000
_cell.length_c   1.000
_cell.angle_alpha   90.00
_cell.angle_beta   90.00
_cell.angle_gamma   90.00
#
_symmetry.space_group_name_H-M   'P 1'
#
loop_
_entity.id
_entity.type
_entity.pdbx_description
1 polymer ?
#
loop_
_entity_poly.entity_id
_entity_poly.type
_entity_poly.pdbx_seq_one_letter_code
_entity_poly.pdbx_strand_id
1 'polypeptide(L)'
;MATTHAQRRRCLLFMALVFAVAVAAVAAARPPPSFSGTADGDDGNVLVAAAGSRGNRVGIMHATFMYLLKDCYLYGTDKATPKFKILQLQVKRALHNDPQPGPFTYVVQCMYIVPLLGKTHAEGFSHMLISSLRHLKSVKSVQKDFLDAKHLAAQLILDIVASIVPHEERILIKLLEAYDIELRDMADALYGSELGDEDLVKAKEHLKQYVQCLMESESYVTAVNLITRFSIQCYDESFLTKLIENNHLEAAEKWAVFMGNEMICLIIQKYLDIKMLKRANELVKQHDLTEKFPDVNYLYKESVLKKLAEKGCWDIAEVRAKKETKLMEYLVYLAMEAGYMEKVEELCQRYSLEGYVNSLGKHKHQRYLSYINSCSPAVPEEICCGSDYLDLKELILEDIIWVDEIDGLLNAISYIEACKIIGVDCEWKPNFEKGSKPNKVSIIQIASDKKAFIFDLIKLYEDDPKVLDSCFRRIMCSSNILKLELKCFQSYEMLLDIQKLFKGATGGLSGLSKKILGAGLNKTRRNSNWEQRPLTQNQKEYAALDAVVLVHIFHHVKGQPQFGVTEGCKVEWKSHIVSRVKNSRSTLRF
;
A
#
# COMPACT_ATOMS: atom_id res chain seq x y z
N MET A 1 -5.58 39.38 36.99
CA MET A 1 -6.17 38.14 36.44
C MET A 1 -7.68 38.20 36.16
N ALA A 2 -8.52 38.95 36.91
CA ALA A 2 -9.95 39.08 36.60
C ALA A 2 -10.30 40.11 35.49
N THR A 3 -9.44 41.10 35.27
CA THR A 3 -9.65 42.22 34.33
C THR A 3 -9.44 41.84 32.86
N THR A 4 -8.48 40.97 32.55
CA THR A 4 -8.19 40.50 31.18
C THR A 4 -9.22 39.50 30.67
N HIS A 5 -9.75 38.63 31.53
CA HIS A 5 -10.75 37.62 31.16
C HIS A 5 -12.13 38.24 30.87
N ALA A 6 -12.49 39.31 31.58
CA ALA A 6 -13.72 40.08 31.33
C ALA A 6 -13.63 40.93 30.05
N GLN A 7 -12.47 41.54 29.77
CA GLN A 7 -12.20 42.21 28.48
C GLN A 7 -12.21 41.23 27.30
N ARG A 8 -11.60 40.05 27.43
CA ARG A 8 -11.58 39.01 26.38
C ARG A 8 -12.97 38.44 26.08
N ARG A 9 -13.79 38.15 27.10
CA ARG A 9 -15.21 37.75 26.90
C ARG A 9 -16.06 38.84 26.26
N ARG A 10 -15.84 40.12 26.63
CA ARG A 10 -16.51 41.26 26.00
C ARG A 10 -16.11 41.42 24.53
N CYS A 11 -14.85 41.20 24.17
CA CYS A 11 -14.42 41.18 22.76
C CYS A 11 -15.09 40.05 21.95
N LEU A 12 -15.20 38.84 22.50
CA LEU A 12 -15.88 37.72 21.82
C LEU A 12 -17.39 37.96 21.66
N LEU A 13 -18.05 38.49 22.69
CA LEU A 13 -19.46 38.90 22.61
C LEU A 13 -19.66 40.05 21.61
N PHE A 14 -18.75 41.01 21.57
CA PHE A 14 -18.76 42.10 20.61
C PHE A 14 -18.55 41.58 19.18
N MET A 15 -17.59 40.68 18.95
CA MET A 15 -17.37 40.02 17.66
C MET A 15 -18.56 39.17 17.22
N ALA A 16 -19.23 38.46 18.14
CA ALA A 16 -20.45 37.70 17.85
C ALA A 16 -21.64 38.61 17.52
N LEU A 17 -21.78 39.73 18.21
CA LEU A 17 -22.79 40.75 17.93
C LEU A 17 -22.54 41.42 16.57
N VAL A 18 -21.29 41.73 16.27
CA VAL A 18 -20.82 42.30 15.00
C VAL A 18 -21.01 41.30 13.85
N PHE A 19 -20.79 40.00 14.07
CA PHE A 19 -21.11 38.92 13.13
C PHE A 19 -22.62 38.83 12.87
N ALA A 20 -23.45 38.89 13.92
CA ALA A 20 -24.90 38.89 13.80
C ALA A 20 -25.42 40.13 13.03
N VAL A 21 -24.85 41.32 13.29
CA VAL A 21 -25.18 42.56 12.58
C VAL A 21 -24.73 42.52 11.12
N ALA A 22 -23.56 41.94 10.82
CA ALA A 22 -23.09 41.77 9.44
C ALA A 22 -23.96 40.78 8.65
N VAL A 23 -24.38 39.68 9.29
CA VAL A 23 -25.31 38.70 8.70
C VAL A 23 -26.66 39.35 8.43
N ALA A 24 -27.16 40.19 9.34
CA ALA A 24 -28.41 40.94 9.14
C ALA A 24 -28.30 42.01 8.03
N ALA A 25 -27.17 42.71 7.93
CA ALA A 25 -26.92 43.71 6.90
C ALA A 25 -26.76 43.10 5.50
N VAL A 26 -26.17 41.90 5.40
CA VAL A 26 -26.04 41.16 4.13
C VAL A 26 -27.35 40.47 3.74
N ALA A 27 -28.13 39.95 4.70
CA ALA A 27 -29.47 39.43 4.44
C ALA A 27 -30.47 40.51 3.96
N ALA A 28 -30.21 41.78 4.28
CA ALA A 28 -30.97 42.93 3.78
C ALA A 28 -30.49 43.41 2.39
N ALA A 29 -29.33 42.97 1.91
CA ALA A 29 -28.84 43.24 0.57
C ALA A 29 -29.34 42.15 -0.40
N ARG A 30 -29.84 42.55 -1.58
CA ARG A 30 -30.38 41.65 -2.61
C ARG A 30 -29.42 40.49 -2.95
N PRO A 31 -29.94 39.31 -3.36
CA PRO A 31 -29.11 38.16 -3.68
C PRO A 31 -28.07 38.49 -4.78
N PRO A 32 -26.86 37.92 -4.71
CA PRO A 32 -25.84 38.11 -5.75
C PRO A 32 -26.28 37.47 -7.08
N PRO A 33 -25.81 37.99 -8.23
CA PRO A 33 -26.16 37.46 -9.55
C PRO A 33 -25.62 36.02 -9.76
N SER A 34 -26.28 35.31 -10.67
CA SER A 34 -26.19 33.88 -10.95
C SER A 34 -24.79 33.37 -11.29
N PHE A 35 -24.32 32.34 -10.57
CA PHE A 35 -23.17 31.51 -10.95
C PHE A 35 -23.62 30.45 -11.97
N SER A 36 -23.57 30.76 -13.27
CA SER A 36 -23.65 29.76 -14.34
C SER A 36 -22.25 29.46 -14.84
N GLY A 37 -21.76 28.25 -14.55
CA GLY A 37 -20.39 27.85 -14.85
C GLY A 37 -20.05 27.94 -16.34
N THR A 38 -19.16 28.87 -16.66
CA THR A 38 -18.12 28.72 -17.69
C THR A 38 -16.92 29.51 -17.20
N ALA A 39 -15.73 28.90 -17.27
CA ALA A 39 -14.46 29.54 -16.93
C ALA A 39 -14.05 30.49 -18.07
N ASP A 40 -14.82 31.55 -18.27
CA ASP A 40 -14.46 32.75 -19.06
C ASP A 40 -15.61 33.75 -18.90
N GLY A 41 -15.43 34.73 -18.00
CA GLY A 41 -16.44 35.76 -17.71
C GLY A 41 -16.33 36.27 -16.28
N ASP A 42 -16.66 37.55 -16.09
CA ASP A 42 -16.34 38.45 -14.97
C ASP A 42 -16.83 38.06 -13.55
N ASP A 43 -17.31 36.83 -13.33
CA ASP A 43 -17.99 36.38 -12.11
C ASP A 43 -17.03 35.97 -10.97
N GLY A 44 -15.71 36.16 -11.16
CA GLY A 44 -14.68 35.85 -10.15
C GLY A 44 -14.50 36.89 -9.04
N ASN A 45 -15.33 37.94 -8.99
CA ASN A 45 -14.98 39.18 -8.30
C ASN A 45 -15.56 39.36 -6.88
N VAL A 46 -16.47 38.50 -6.39
CA VAL A 46 -17.17 38.76 -5.11
C VAL A 46 -16.30 38.51 -3.88
N LEU A 47 -15.60 37.37 -3.80
CA LEU A 47 -14.67 37.09 -2.68
C LEU A 47 -13.44 38.01 -2.72
N VAL A 48 -13.00 38.36 -3.92
CA VAL A 48 -11.89 39.29 -4.14
C VAL A 48 -12.28 40.72 -3.74
N ALA A 49 -13.47 41.18 -4.11
CA ALA A 49 -14.02 42.45 -3.65
C ALA A 49 -14.27 42.47 -2.13
N ALA A 50 -14.73 41.34 -1.56
CA ALA A 50 -14.94 41.18 -0.12
C ALA A 50 -13.66 41.20 0.71
N ALA A 51 -12.50 40.92 0.12
CA ALA A 51 -11.20 41.05 0.79
C ALA A 51 -10.68 42.51 0.77
N GLY A 52 -11.24 43.37 -0.08
CA GLY A 52 -10.85 44.78 -0.22
C GLY A 52 -9.57 44.98 -1.04
N SER A 53 -9.54 46.02 -1.89
CA SER A 53 -8.36 46.43 -2.65
C SER A 53 -8.00 47.90 -2.36
N ARG A 54 -6.73 48.25 -2.63
CA ARG A 54 -6.21 49.63 -2.54
C ARG A 54 -7.05 50.59 -3.39
N GLY A 55 -8.00 51.29 -2.78
CA GLY A 55 -8.72 52.38 -3.44
C GLY A 55 -10.10 52.72 -2.87
N ASN A 56 -10.82 51.78 -2.25
CA ASN A 56 -12.15 52.05 -1.69
C ASN A 56 -12.22 51.78 -0.18
N ARG A 57 -12.61 52.81 0.59
CA ARG A 57 -12.74 52.82 2.05
C ARG A 57 -13.95 52.02 2.58
N VAL A 58 -14.26 50.88 1.99
CA VAL A 58 -15.23 49.94 2.55
C VAL A 58 -14.54 48.59 2.62
N GLY A 59 -13.59 48.48 3.56
CA GLY A 59 -13.03 47.19 3.94
C GLY A 59 -14.15 46.33 4.48
N ILE A 60 -14.57 45.33 3.71
CA ILE A 60 -15.58 44.38 4.13
C ILE A 60 -14.99 43.55 5.28
N MET A 61 -15.74 43.46 6.38
CA MET A 61 -15.32 42.85 7.63
C MET A 61 -15.03 41.35 7.45
N HIS A 62 -13.99 40.80 8.11
CA HIS A 62 -13.61 39.37 8.09
C HIS A 62 -14.81 38.42 8.23
N ALA A 63 -15.81 38.83 9.02
CA ALA A 63 -17.10 38.16 9.18
C ALA A 63 -17.84 37.93 7.86
N THR A 64 -17.94 38.97 7.03
CA THR A 64 -18.61 38.94 5.74
C THR A 64 -17.84 38.09 4.73
N PHE A 65 -16.50 38.17 4.70
CA PHE A 65 -15.69 37.29 3.86
C PHE A 65 -15.91 35.82 4.22
N MET A 66 -15.88 35.48 5.51
CA MET A 66 -16.13 34.13 5.99
C MET A 66 -17.56 33.64 5.73
N TYR A 67 -18.55 34.53 5.83
CA TYR A 67 -19.94 34.24 5.47
C TYR A 67 -20.08 33.94 3.97
N LEU A 68 -19.54 34.80 3.10
CA LEU A 68 -19.57 34.61 1.64
C LEU A 68 -18.84 33.34 1.22
N LEU A 69 -17.72 33.01 1.86
CA LEU A 69 -16.98 31.78 1.61
C LEU A 69 -17.82 30.55 1.95
N LYS A 70 -18.56 30.58 3.06
CA LYS A 70 -19.51 29.53 3.44
C LYS A 70 -20.65 29.42 2.43
N ASP A 71 -21.25 30.54 2.05
CA ASP A 71 -22.38 30.58 1.11
C ASP A 71 -21.98 30.05 -0.27
N CYS A 72 -20.82 30.47 -0.78
CA CYS A 72 -20.26 29.95 -2.03
C CYS A 72 -19.98 28.44 -1.98
N TYR A 73 -19.61 27.88 -0.82
CA TYR A 73 -19.44 26.43 -0.67
C TYR A 73 -20.78 25.67 -0.71
N LEU A 74 -21.82 26.23 -0.10
CA LEU A 74 -23.16 25.65 -0.09
C LEU A 74 -23.84 25.74 -1.46
N TYR A 75 -23.49 26.76 -2.26
CA TYR A 75 -24.05 26.97 -3.58
C TYR A 75 -23.66 25.86 -4.59
N GLY A 76 -24.61 25.47 -5.46
CA GLY A 76 -24.41 24.53 -6.57
C GLY A 76 -24.43 23.04 -6.20
N THR A 77 -24.45 22.16 -7.21
CA THR A 77 -24.58 20.69 -7.06
C THR A 77 -23.27 19.92 -7.19
N ASP A 78 -22.15 20.60 -7.39
CA ASP A 78 -20.84 19.97 -7.56
C ASP A 78 -20.39 19.21 -6.30
N LYS A 79 -19.57 18.18 -6.51
CA LYS A 79 -18.93 17.43 -5.42
C LYS A 79 -17.99 18.36 -4.62
N ALA A 80 -17.79 18.03 -3.34
CA ALA A 80 -17.01 18.85 -2.41
C ALA A 80 -15.59 19.18 -2.88
N THR A 81 -14.86 18.22 -3.48
CA THR A 81 -13.45 18.41 -3.87
C THR A 81 -13.26 19.44 -5.00
N PRO A 82 -14.00 19.40 -6.13
CA PRO A 82 -13.98 20.48 -7.12
C PRO A 82 -14.32 21.86 -6.53
N LYS A 83 -15.38 21.95 -5.72
CA LYS A 83 -15.78 23.22 -5.07
C LYS A 83 -14.65 23.78 -4.22
N PHE A 84 -14.03 22.94 -3.40
CA PHE A 84 -12.93 23.34 -2.53
C PHE A 84 -11.72 23.87 -3.31
N LYS A 85 -11.37 23.26 -4.45
CA LYS A 85 -10.28 23.74 -5.31
C LYS A 85 -10.57 25.13 -5.89
N ILE A 86 -11.79 25.37 -6.35
CA ILE A 86 -12.19 26.67 -6.92
C ILE A 86 -12.17 27.74 -5.82
N LEU A 87 -12.75 27.46 -4.66
CA LEU A 87 -12.75 28.40 -3.53
C LEU A 87 -11.33 28.72 -3.06
N GLN A 88 -10.45 27.72 -2.99
CA GLN A 88 -9.06 27.94 -2.60
C GLN A 88 -8.33 28.87 -3.59
N LEU A 89 -8.61 28.78 -4.90
CA LEU A 89 -8.06 29.71 -5.88
C LEU A 89 -8.57 31.14 -5.66
N GLN A 90 -9.86 31.31 -5.32
CA GLN A 90 -10.42 32.62 -5.03
C GLN A 90 -9.85 33.22 -3.74
N VAL A 91 -9.71 32.43 -2.69
CA VAL A 91 -9.03 32.86 -1.45
C VAL A 91 -7.59 33.29 -1.75
N LYS A 92 -6.84 32.51 -2.55
CA LYS A 92 -5.49 32.91 -2.95
C LYS A 92 -5.47 34.26 -3.67
N ARG A 93 -6.35 34.47 -4.64
CA ARG A 93 -6.47 35.75 -5.37
C ARG A 93 -6.82 36.90 -4.43
N ALA A 94 -7.77 36.70 -3.53
CA ALA A 94 -8.15 37.67 -2.52
C ALA A 94 -6.96 38.08 -1.63
N LEU A 95 -6.18 37.12 -1.14
CA LEU A 95 -5.01 37.40 -0.32
C LEU A 95 -3.87 38.06 -1.11
N HIS A 96 -3.72 37.76 -2.40
CA HIS A 96 -2.76 38.42 -3.29
C HIS A 96 -3.09 39.91 -3.53
N ASN A 97 -4.34 40.31 -3.36
CA ASN A 97 -4.79 41.70 -3.55
C ASN A 97 -4.58 42.61 -2.34
N ASP A 98 -3.73 42.19 -1.40
CA ASP A 98 -3.27 43.00 -0.25
C ASP A 98 -4.44 43.49 0.63
N PRO A 99 -5.28 42.57 1.15
CA PRO A 99 -6.41 42.93 1.99
C PRO A 99 -5.91 43.65 3.24
N GLN A 100 -6.64 44.66 3.72
CA GLN A 100 -6.24 45.39 4.93
C GLN A 100 -6.64 44.61 6.19
N PRO A 101 -5.80 44.55 7.24
CA PRO A 101 -4.53 45.27 7.42
C PRO A 101 -3.31 44.62 6.74
N GLY A 102 -3.46 43.37 6.28
CA GLY A 102 -2.52 42.62 5.47
C GLY A 102 -2.98 41.15 5.40
N PRO A 103 -2.59 40.36 4.40
CA PRO A 103 -3.13 39.01 4.18
C PRO A 103 -2.86 38.02 5.32
N PHE A 104 -1.73 38.12 6.03
CA PHE A 104 -1.45 37.26 7.18
C PHE A 104 -2.35 37.64 8.36
N THR A 105 -2.37 38.92 8.74
CA THR A 105 -3.24 39.40 9.83
C THR A 105 -4.72 39.13 9.51
N TYR A 106 -5.13 39.33 8.27
CA TYR A 106 -6.49 39.08 7.79
C TYR A 106 -6.89 37.61 7.99
N VAL A 107 -5.99 36.67 7.68
CA VAL A 107 -6.23 35.25 7.92
C VAL A 107 -6.33 34.94 9.40
N VAL A 108 -5.45 35.46 10.27
CA VAL A 108 -5.59 35.27 11.74
C VAL A 108 -6.95 35.75 12.23
N GLN A 109 -7.42 36.91 11.76
CA GLN A 109 -8.72 37.45 12.12
C GLN A 109 -9.89 36.58 11.60
N CYS A 110 -9.77 36.03 10.39
CA CYS A 110 -10.73 35.04 9.89
C CYS A 110 -10.76 33.78 10.75
N MET A 111 -9.60 33.32 11.26
CA MET A 111 -9.51 32.12 12.09
C MET A 111 -10.27 32.25 13.42
N TYR A 112 -10.44 33.44 13.99
CA TYR A 112 -11.33 33.63 15.15
C TYR A 112 -12.82 33.41 14.82
N ILE A 113 -13.21 33.58 13.56
CA ILE A 113 -14.61 33.50 13.09
C ILE A 113 -14.95 32.10 12.60
N VAL A 114 -14.00 31.39 11.99
CA VAL A 114 -14.22 30.07 11.37
C VAL A 114 -14.98 29.08 12.28
N PRO A 115 -14.66 28.92 13.58
CA PRO A 115 -15.39 27.99 14.44
C PRO A 115 -16.88 28.33 14.63
N LEU A 116 -17.25 29.60 14.45
CA LEU A 116 -18.64 30.08 14.53
C LEU A 116 -19.49 29.66 13.32
N LEU A 117 -18.86 29.21 12.23
CA LEU A 117 -19.55 28.78 11.02
C LEU A 117 -20.16 27.37 11.12
N GLY A 118 -19.83 26.62 12.18
CA GLY A 118 -20.27 25.26 12.44
C GLY A 118 -19.18 24.20 12.22
N LYS A 119 -19.23 23.11 13.00
CA LYS A 119 -18.21 22.05 13.03
C LYS A 119 -17.94 21.41 11.66
N THR A 120 -18.96 21.28 10.81
CA THR A 120 -18.88 20.64 9.49
C THR A 120 -17.99 21.38 8.49
N HIS A 121 -17.79 22.69 8.67
CA HIS A 121 -17.05 23.53 7.72
C HIS A 121 -15.74 24.08 8.29
N ALA A 122 -15.65 24.17 9.63
CA ALA A 122 -14.56 24.84 10.32
C ALA A 122 -13.18 24.30 9.92
N GLU A 123 -13.00 22.99 9.94
CA GLU A 123 -11.70 22.39 9.64
C GLU A 123 -11.25 22.62 8.18
N GLY A 124 -12.16 22.39 7.23
CA GLY A 124 -11.87 22.58 5.81
C GLY A 124 -11.50 24.02 5.49
N PHE A 125 -12.24 24.99 6.03
CA PHE A 125 -11.96 26.41 5.82
C PHE A 125 -10.69 26.87 6.53
N SER A 126 -10.45 26.43 7.77
CA SER A 126 -9.19 26.67 8.48
C SER A 126 -8.00 26.19 7.66
N HIS A 127 -8.06 24.97 7.12
CA HIS A 127 -7.01 24.45 6.26
C HIS A 127 -6.85 25.25 4.96
N MET A 128 -7.95 25.64 4.31
CA MET A 128 -7.92 26.42 3.08
C MET A 128 -7.25 27.78 3.26
N LEU A 129 -7.61 28.51 4.32
CA LEU A 129 -7.06 29.82 4.64
C LEU A 129 -5.56 29.72 4.90
N ILE A 130 -5.14 28.81 5.79
CA ILE A 130 -3.73 28.63 6.13
C ILE A 130 -2.91 28.18 4.92
N SER A 131 -3.39 27.20 4.15
CA SER A 131 -2.67 26.71 2.97
C SER A 131 -2.56 27.76 1.85
N SER A 132 -3.45 28.75 1.82
CA SER A 132 -3.41 29.84 0.84
C SER A 132 -2.30 30.86 1.11
N LEU A 133 -1.76 30.92 2.33
CA LEU A 133 -0.67 31.81 2.71
C LEU A 133 0.72 31.35 2.25
N ARG A 134 0.90 30.06 1.94
CA ARG A 134 2.22 29.43 1.72
C ARG A 134 3.10 30.15 0.69
N HIS A 135 2.50 30.71 -0.35
CA HIS A 135 3.23 31.39 -1.44
C HIS A 135 3.46 32.89 -1.20
N LEU A 136 2.81 33.47 -0.18
CA LEU A 136 2.92 34.90 0.14
C LEU A 136 4.10 35.21 1.06
N LYS A 137 4.65 34.22 1.76
CA LYS A 137 5.77 34.40 2.71
C LYS A 137 7.06 34.91 2.04
N SER A 138 7.23 34.71 0.73
CA SER A 138 8.41 35.20 -0.01
C SER A 138 8.24 36.61 -0.60
N VAL A 139 7.05 37.21 -0.47
CA VAL A 139 6.74 38.50 -1.07
C VAL A 139 7.15 39.64 -0.13
N LYS A 140 8.14 40.43 -0.54
CA LYS A 140 8.72 41.52 0.29
C LYS A 140 7.69 42.52 0.83
N SER A 141 6.65 42.85 0.06
CA SER A 141 5.62 43.81 0.48
C SER A 141 4.80 43.37 1.68
N VAL A 142 4.77 42.06 1.95
CA VAL A 142 3.93 41.45 3.00
C VAL A 142 4.76 41.09 4.25
N GLN A 143 6.08 41.27 4.22
CA GLN A 143 6.96 40.86 5.31
C GLN A 143 6.67 41.60 6.62
N LYS A 144 6.27 42.87 6.54
CA LYS A 144 5.87 43.65 7.73
C LYS A 144 4.59 43.09 8.36
N ASP A 145 3.55 42.89 7.55
CA ASP A 145 2.30 42.26 8.00
C ASP A 145 2.55 40.86 8.56
N PHE A 146 3.44 40.07 7.96
CA PHE A 146 3.81 38.76 8.50
C PHE A 146 4.36 38.86 9.93
N LEU A 147 5.29 39.80 10.20
CA LEU A 147 5.85 40.01 11.53
C LEU A 147 4.79 40.49 12.52
N ASP A 148 3.94 41.45 12.11
CA ASP A 148 2.84 41.95 12.94
C ASP A 148 1.82 40.84 13.26
N ALA A 149 1.55 39.95 12.30
CA ALA A 149 0.63 38.84 12.43
C ALA A 149 1.16 37.72 13.33
N LYS A 150 2.49 37.58 13.53
CA LYS A 150 3.08 36.54 14.40
C LYS A 150 2.53 36.64 15.82
N HIS A 151 2.49 37.84 16.40
CA HIS A 151 1.96 38.07 17.74
C HIS A 151 0.48 37.67 17.84
N LEU A 152 -0.33 38.08 16.85
CA LEU A 152 -1.76 37.74 16.80
C LEU A 152 -2.00 36.24 16.61
N ALA A 153 -1.16 35.58 15.81
CA ALA A 153 -1.22 34.13 15.61
C ALA A 153 -0.82 33.37 16.88
N ALA A 154 0.21 33.83 17.61
CA ALA A 154 0.57 33.28 18.92
C ALA A 154 -0.57 33.44 19.93
N GLN A 155 -1.22 34.61 19.98
CA GLN A 155 -2.39 34.84 20.83
C GLN A 155 -3.55 33.90 20.45
N LEU A 156 -3.84 33.72 19.16
CA LEU A 156 -4.85 32.77 18.70
C LEU A 156 -4.51 31.34 19.15
N ILE A 157 -3.25 30.91 19.04
CA ILE A 157 -2.82 29.58 19.48
C ILE A 157 -3.03 29.42 20.99
N LEU A 158 -2.69 30.42 21.79
CA LEU A 158 -2.95 30.41 23.24
C LEU A 158 -4.46 30.34 23.53
N ASP A 159 -5.29 31.03 22.75
CA ASP A 159 -6.74 30.96 22.90
C ASP A 159 -7.30 29.58 22.48
N ILE A 160 -6.69 28.89 21.52
CA ILE A 160 -7.03 27.49 21.18
C ILE A 160 -6.60 26.56 22.31
N VAL A 161 -5.37 26.71 22.83
CA VAL A 161 -4.84 25.95 23.97
C VAL A 161 -5.74 26.09 25.21
N ALA A 162 -6.20 27.31 25.49
CA ALA A 162 -7.13 27.61 26.58
C ALA A 162 -8.58 27.19 26.30
N SER A 163 -8.85 26.51 25.17
CA SER A 163 -10.19 26.11 24.71
C SER A 163 -11.18 27.29 24.58
N ILE A 164 -10.69 28.51 24.39
CA ILE A 164 -11.50 29.72 24.17
C ILE A 164 -11.97 29.77 22.71
N VAL A 165 -11.09 29.41 21.77
CA VAL A 165 -11.41 29.34 20.34
C VAL A 165 -11.39 27.87 19.92
N PRO A 166 -12.54 27.24 19.63
CA PRO A 166 -12.63 25.79 19.46
C PRO A 166 -12.20 25.37 18.04
N HIS A 167 -10.89 25.38 17.80
CA HIS A 167 -10.28 24.73 16.63
C HIS A 167 -9.83 23.32 16.96
N GLU A 168 -9.79 22.49 15.92
CA GLU A 168 -9.20 21.16 16.03
C GLU A 168 -7.67 21.22 16.15
N GLU A 169 -7.07 20.27 16.84
CA GLU A 169 -5.64 20.25 17.16
C GLU A 169 -4.74 20.28 15.92
N ARG A 170 -5.14 19.64 14.81
CA ARG A 170 -4.41 19.70 13.54
C ARG A 170 -4.29 21.12 12.97
N ILE A 171 -5.23 22.01 13.29
CA ILE A 171 -5.19 23.42 12.88
C ILE A 171 -4.16 24.17 13.71
N LEU A 172 -4.02 23.85 15.00
CA LEU A 172 -2.99 24.41 15.86
C LEU A 172 -1.59 24.16 15.28
N ILE A 173 -1.30 22.93 14.87
CA ILE A 173 0.00 22.59 14.23
C ILE A 173 0.20 23.37 12.93
N LYS A 174 -0.84 23.48 12.09
CA LYS A 174 -0.78 24.25 10.84
C LYS A 174 -0.53 25.74 11.07
N LEU A 175 -1.09 26.33 12.14
CA LEU A 175 -0.84 27.72 12.52
C LEU A 175 0.60 27.93 12.97
N LEU A 176 1.13 27.04 13.82
CA LEU A 176 2.53 27.07 14.25
C LEU A 176 3.50 27.07 13.06
N GLU A 177 3.25 26.21 12.07
CA GLU A 177 4.08 26.08 10.86
C GLU A 177 3.94 27.28 9.93
N ALA A 178 2.70 27.75 9.69
CA ALA A 178 2.44 28.82 8.73
C ALA A 178 2.99 30.18 9.17
N TYR A 179 2.93 30.46 10.48
CA TYR A 179 3.40 31.71 11.06
C TYR A 179 4.80 31.62 11.68
N ASP A 180 5.44 30.44 11.60
CA ASP A 180 6.78 30.21 12.12
C ASP A 180 6.92 30.64 13.58
N ILE A 181 5.97 30.19 14.38
CA ILE A 181 5.86 30.56 15.78
C ILE A 181 6.96 29.87 16.59
N GLU A 182 7.69 30.66 17.34
CA GLU A 182 8.75 30.27 18.27
C GLU A 182 8.30 30.48 19.72
N LEU A 183 9.07 29.96 20.68
CA LEU A 183 8.77 30.13 22.11
C LEU A 183 8.72 31.62 22.52
N ARG A 184 9.53 32.47 21.89
CA ARG A 184 9.54 33.92 22.14
C ARG A 184 8.23 34.59 21.77
N ASP A 185 7.64 34.21 20.63
CA ASP A 185 6.35 34.76 20.20
C ASP A 185 5.22 34.36 21.18
N MET A 186 5.29 33.13 21.70
CA MET A 186 4.34 32.64 22.72
C MET A 186 4.50 33.39 24.05
N ALA A 187 5.74 33.67 24.46
CA ALA A 187 6.02 34.42 25.68
C ALA A 187 5.57 35.88 25.55
N ASP A 188 5.83 36.53 24.41
CA ASP A 188 5.38 37.89 24.12
C ASP A 188 3.83 38.00 24.17
N ALA A 189 3.12 37.01 23.62
CA ALA A 189 1.66 36.97 23.71
C ALA A 189 1.12 36.73 25.14
N LEU A 190 1.87 36.03 26.01
CA LEU A 190 1.48 35.77 27.40
C LEU A 190 1.79 36.94 28.34
N TYR A 191 2.97 37.56 28.18
CA TYR A 191 3.56 38.46 29.18
C TYR A 191 3.90 39.85 28.64
N GLY A 192 3.89 40.06 27.33
CA GLY A 192 4.23 41.32 26.67
C GLY A 192 5.67 41.39 26.16
N SER A 193 6.02 42.51 25.52
CA SER A 193 7.19 42.62 24.63
C SER A 193 8.53 42.87 25.32
N GLU A 194 8.54 43.22 26.61
CA GLU A 194 9.75 43.34 27.42
C GLU A 194 10.01 42.00 28.15
N LEU A 195 10.55 41.02 27.42
CA LEU A 195 10.76 39.67 27.94
C LEU A 195 12.09 39.51 28.68
N GLY A 196 12.03 38.97 29.90
CA GLY A 196 13.19 38.40 30.58
C GLY A 196 13.34 36.89 30.34
N ASP A 197 14.49 36.32 30.69
CA ASP A 197 14.72 34.86 30.62
C ASP A 197 13.71 34.08 31.48
N GLU A 198 13.24 34.67 32.58
CA GLU A 198 12.22 34.09 33.46
C GLU A 198 10.85 33.92 32.76
N ASP A 199 10.49 34.83 31.85
CA ASP A 199 9.21 34.77 31.13
C ASP A 199 9.21 33.67 30.07
N LEU A 200 10.37 33.40 29.45
CA LEU A 200 10.53 32.26 28.53
C LEU A 200 10.38 30.93 29.27
N VAL A 201 10.92 30.83 30.49
CA VAL A 201 10.76 29.63 31.33
C VAL A 201 9.29 29.44 31.72
N LYS A 202 8.60 30.51 32.14
CA LYS A 202 7.17 30.47 32.47
C LYS A 202 6.29 30.09 31.28
N ALA A 203 6.56 30.65 30.09
CA ALA A 203 5.85 30.29 28.86
C ALA A 203 6.05 28.82 28.51
N LYS A 204 7.28 28.30 28.65
CA LYS A 204 7.59 26.90 28.42
C LYS A 204 6.87 25.97 29.40
N GLU A 205 6.80 26.35 30.67
CA GLU A 205 6.06 25.58 31.69
C GLU A 205 4.55 25.60 31.43
N HIS A 206 3.99 26.73 30.97
CA HIS A 206 2.59 26.80 30.56
C HIS A 206 2.27 25.84 29.39
N LEU A 207 3.15 25.80 28.38
CA LEU A 207 3.00 24.86 27.27
C LEU A 207 3.20 23.40 27.70
N LYS A 208 4.08 23.14 28.67
CA LYS A 208 4.28 21.81 29.24
C LYS A 208 3.02 21.27 29.91
N GLN A 209 2.29 22.11 30.65
CA GLN A 209 0.99 21.73 31.23
C GLN A 209 -0.02 21.34 30.15
N TYR A 210 -0.09 22.11 29.06
CA TYR A 210 -0.99 21.75 27.95
C TYR A 210 -0.58 20.44 27.27
N VAL A 211 0.72 20.21 27.05
CA VAL A 211 1.24 18.95 26.53
C VAL A 211 0.82 17.78 27.43
N GLN A 212 0.88 17.92 28.76
CA GLN A 212 0.41 16.89 29.69
C GLN A 212 -1.08 16.59 29.50
N CYS A 213 -1.93 17.63 29.36
CA CYS A 213 -3.35 17.43 29.07
C CYS A 213 -3.59 16.69 27.74
N LEU A 214 -2.79 16.98 26.71
CA LEU A 214 -2.86 16.26 25.42
C LEU A 214 -2.46 14.78 25.57
N MET A 215 -1.45 14.49 26.40
CA MET A 215 -1.02 13.12 26.68
C MET A 215 -2.10 12.33 27.45
N GLU A 216 -2.81 12.99 28.38
CA GLU A 216 -3.95 12.41 29.09
C GLU A 216 -5.16 12.20 28.18
N SER A 217 -5.34 13.07 27.18
CA SER A 217 -6.44 12.99 26.20
C SER A 217 -6.11 12.12 24.98
N GLU A 218 -5.00 11.37 25.01
CA GLU A 218 -4.51 10.51 23.92
C GLU A 218 -4.21 11.25 22.60
N SER A 219 -4.05 12.57 22.64
CA SER A 219 -3.62 13.40 21.51
C SER A 219 -2.10 13.40 21.34
N TYR A 220 -1.58 12.23 21.05
CA TYR A 220 -0.16 11.96 21.07
C TYR A 220 0.64 12.67 19.97
N VAL A 221 0.10 12.73 18.75
CA VAL A 221 0.78 13.35 17.62
C VAL A 221 0.94 14.86 17.84
N THR A 222 -0.11 15.52 18.34
CA THR A 222 -0.10 16.94 18.67
C THR A 222 0.88 17.22 19.81
N ALA A 223 0.85 16.40 20.87
CA ALA A 223 1.79 16.50 22.00
C ALA A 223 3.24 16.43 21.53
N VAL A 224 3.61 15.42 20.71
CA VAL A 224 4.98 15.28 20.18
C VAL A 224 5.37 16.47 19.30
N ASN A 225 4.47 17.00 18.48
CA ASN A 225 4.76 18.18 17.67
C ASN A 225 5.08 19.41 18.54
N LEU A 226 4.34 19.64 19.62
CA LEU A 226 4.61 20.73 20.56
C LEU A 226 5.90 20.54 21.34
N ILE A 227 6.14 19.32 21.84
CA ILE A 227 7.37 18.95 22.54
C ILE A 227 8.59 19.27 21.68
N THR A 228 8.59 18.78 20.44
CA THR A 228 9.71 18.96 19.51
C THR A 228 9.88 20.41 19.06
N ARG A 229 8.79 21.13 18.78
CA ARG A 229 8.85 22.52 18.31
C ARG A 229 9.34 23.49 19.38
N PHE A 230 8.89 23.35 20.62
CA PHE A 230 9.24 24.26 21.72
C PHE A 230 10.33 23.72 22.65
N SER A 231 10.96 22.61 22.24
CA SER A 231 12.01 21.92 22.98
C SER A 231 11.64 21.64 24.44
N ILE A 232 10.40 21.19 24.69
CA ILE A 232 9.88 20.93 26.03
C ILE A 232 10.50 19.62 26.54
N GLN A 233 11.14 19.68 27.70
CA GLN A 233 11.70 18.48 28.32
C GLN A 233 10.60 17.71 29.05
N CYS A 234 10.20 16.59 28.46
CA CYS A 234 9.32 15.61 29.08
C CYS A 234 10.03 14.24 29.01
N TYR A 235 10.65 13.84 30.12
CA TYR A 235 11.29 12.53 30.24
C TYR A 235 10.28 11.54 30.81
N ASP A 236 9.71 10.71 29.94
CA ASP A 236 8.83 9.64 30.38
C ASP A 236 8.94 8.44 29.42
N GLU A 237 9.64 7.38 29.84
CA GLU A 237 9.68 6.12 29.08
C GLU A 237 8.28 5.47 28.97
N SER A 238 7.40 5.74 29.95
CA SER A 238 6.03 5.27 29.91
C SER A 238 5.28 5.94 28.75
N PHE A 239 5.63 7.17 28.39
CA PHE A 239 5.07 7.85 27.22
C PHE A 239 5.47 7.18 25.91
N LEU A 240 6.75 6.81 25.76
CA LEU A 240 7.19 6.05 24.59
C LEU A 240 6.41 4.74 24.45
N THR A 241 6.23 4.04 25.57
CA THR A 241 5.51 2.78 25.62
C THR A 241 4.06 2.97 25.17
N LYS A 242 3.37 4.01 25.68
CA LYS A 242 2.01 4.39 25.26
C LYS A 242 1.93 4.71 23.76
N LEU A 243 2.92 5.41 23.20
CA LEU A 243 2.95 5.73 21.77
C LEU A 243 3.00 4.46 20.90
N ILE A 244 3.82 3.49 21.31
CA ILE A 244 3.98 2.23 20.59
C ILE A 244 2.72 1.37 20.72
N GLU A 245 2.17 1.24 21.93
CA GLU A 245 0.94 0.48 22.22
C GLU A 245 -0.27 1.00 21.44
N ASN A 246 -0.40 2.33 21.31
CA ASN A 246 -1.45 2.97 20.53
C ASN A 246 -1.13 3.09 19.02
N ASN A 247 -0.08 2.42 18.53
CA ASN A 247 0.30 2.38 17.13
C ASN A 247 0.66 3.76 16.51
N HIS A 248 1.09 4.73 17.33
CA HIS A 248 1.60 6.03 16.89
C HIS A 248 3.11 5.99 16.66
N LEU A 249 3.56 5.09 15.79
CA LEU A 249 4.97 4.76 15.58
C LEU A 249 5.81 5.93 15.07
N GLU A 250 5.30 6.70 14.11
CA GLU A 250 6.02 7.86 13.56
C GLU A 250 6.20 8.98 14.61
N ALA A 251 5.21 9.14 15.50
CA ALA A 251 5.32 10.07 16.61
C ALA A 251 6.33 9.58 17.65
N ALA A 252 6.36 8.27 17.94
CA ALA A 252 7.36 7.65 18.80
C ALA A 252 8.79 7.86 18.27
N GLU A 253 9.00 7.59 16.98
CA GLU A 253 10.29 7.81 16.31
C GLU A 253 10.71 9.27 16.37
N LYS A 254 9.83 10.20 15.99
CA LYS A 254 10.09 11.65 16.04
C LYS A 254 10.44 12.12 17.45
N TRP A 255 9.73 11.64 18.46
CA TRP A 255 9.99 11.97 19.86
C TRP A 255 11.32 11.39 20.33
N ALA A 256 11.63 10.13 20.01
CA ALA A 256 12.90 9.51 20.37
C ALA A 256 14.11 10.24 19.79
N VAL A 257 14.03 10.66 18.52
CA VAL A 257 15.08 11.46 17.87
C VAL A 257 15.30 12.79 18.58
N PHE A 258 14.21 13.47 18.98
CA PHE A 258 14.30 14.71 19.73
C PHE A 258 14.94 14.54 21.11
N MET A 259 14.64 13.44 21.82
CA MET A 259 15.21 13.14 23.13
C MET A 259 16.70 12.73 23.06
N GLY A 260 17.15 12.24 21.90
CA GLY A 260 18.54 11.92 21.62
C GLY A 260 18.86 10.43 21.65
N ASN A 261 20.15 10.11 21.51
CA ASN A 261 20.64 8.75 21.23
C ASN A 261 20.21 7.68 22.24
N GLU A 262 20.10 8.02 23.53
CA GLU A 262 19.63 7.07 24.55
C GLU A 262 18.19 6.61 24.28
N MET A 263 17.31 7.55 23.91
CA MET A 263 15.92 7.22 23.60
C MET A 263 15.78 6.49 22.26
N ILE A 264 16.63 6.80 21.28
CA ILE A 264 16.71 6.05 20.02
C ILE A 264 17.09 4.58 20.30
N CYS A 265 18.05 4.32 21.20
CA CYS A 265 18.37 2.95 21.60
C CYS A 265 17.18 2.25 22.27
N LEU A 266 16.43 2.95 23.14
CA LEU A 266 15.26 2.38 23.83
C LEU A 266 14.12 2.01 22.85
N ILE A 267 13.80 2.88 21.88
CA ILE A 267 12.77 2.56 20.89
C ILE A 267 13.19 1.40 19.98
N ILE A 268 14.47 1.31 19.61
CA ILE A 268 15.02 0.17 18.85
C ILE A 268 14.84 -1.11 19.66
N GLN A 269 15.21 -1.11 20.94
CA GLN A 269 15.02 -2.28 21.81
C GLN A 269 13.56 -2.70 21.91
N LYS A 270 12.64 -1.75 22.16
CA LYS A 270 11.20 -2.03 22.19
C LYS A 270 10.72 -2.62 20.87
N TYR A 271 11.17 -2.09 19.72
CA TYR A 271 10.84 -2.64 18.39
C TYR A 271 11.37 -4.06 18.18
N LEU A 272 12.52 -4.41 18.74
CA LEU A 272 13.03 -5.79 18.71
C LEU A 272 12.13 -6.72 19.53
N ASP A 273 11.72 -6.29 20.73
CA ASP A 273 10.86 -7.07 21.62
C ASP A 273 9.50 -7.38 20.99
N ILE A 274 8.90 -6.41 20.28
CA ILE A 274 7.63 -6.57 19.56
C ILE A 274 7.79 -7.10 18.11
N LYS A 275 9.00 -7.52 17.72
CA LYS A 275 9.34 -8.05 16.37
C LYS A 275 9.07 -7.10 15.20
N MET A 276 9.15 -5.79 15.42
CA MET A 276 9.09 -4.74 14.39
C MET A 276 10.45 -4.49 13.72
N LEU A 277 11.06 -5.56 13.20
CA LEU A 277 12.45 -5.60 12.74
C LEU A 277 12.75 -4.64 11.58
N LYS A 278 11.75 -4.30 10.74
CA LYS A 278 11.93 -3.36 9.63
C LYS A 278 12.25 -1.95 10.14
N ARG A 279 11.39 -1.43 11.04
CA ARG A 279 11.55 -0.09 11.61
C ARG A 279 12.81 -0.02 12.47
N ALA A 280 13.10 -1.05 13.26
CA ALA A 280 14.35 -1.16 14.03
C ALA A 280 15.59 -1.06 13.12
N ASN A 281 15.63 -1.81 12.01
CA ASN A 281 16.74 -1.75 11.06
C ASN A 281 16.85 -0.40 10.33
N GLU A 282 15.73 0.25 10.04
CA GLU A 282 15.69 1.59 9.45
C GLU A 282 16.28 2.63 10.42
N LEU A 283 15.89 2.62 11.70
CA LEU A 283 16.45 3.51 12.73
C LEU A 283 17.94 3.28 12.97
N VAL A 284 18.38 2.02 13.06
CA VAL A 284 19.81 1.69 13.22
C VAL A 284 20.65 2.27 12.08
N LYS A 285 20.15 2.20 10.84
CA LYS A 285 20.83 2.76 9.67
C LYS A 285 20.79 4.28 9.62
N GLN A 286 19.65 4.88 9.97
CA GLN A 286 19.49 6.35 9.93
C GLN A 286 20.37 7.08 10.95
N HIS A 287 20.69 6.43 12.07
CA HIS A 287 21.45 7.01 13.17
C HIS A 287 22.83 6.38 13.37
N ASP A 288 23.32 5.61 12.39
CA ASP A 288 24.65 4.96 12.41
C ASP A 288 24.93 4.10 13.67
N LEU A 289 23.90 3.44 14.21
CA LEU A 289 23.97 2.64 15.46
C LEU A 289 24.35 1.17 15.24
N THR A 290 25.02 0.86 14.12
CA THR A 290 25.33 -0.53 13.74
C THR A 290 26.24 -1.22 14.76
N GLU A 291 27.15 -0.49 15.41
CA GLU A 291 28.03 -1.06 16.45
C GLU A 291 27.27 -1.47 17.71
N LYS A 292 26.23 -0.73 18.09
CA LYS A 292 25.39 -1.04 19.26
C LYS A 292 24.40 -2.17 18.98
N PHE A 293 24.00 -2.32 17.73
CA PHE A 293 22.95 -3.24 17.29
C PHE A 293 23.41 -4.06 16.06
N PRO A 294 24.49 -4.84 16.17
CA PRO A 294 25.10 -5.52 15.02
C PRO A 294 24.17 -6.56 14.39
N ASP A 295 23.32 -7.19 15.20
CA ASP A 295 22.46 -8.30 14.76
C ASP A 295 21.15 -7.85 14.11
N VAL A 296 20.74 -6.59 14.28
CA VAL A 296 19.40 -6.12 13.86
C VAL A 296 19.19 -6.24 12.35
N ASN A 297 20.21 -5.91 11.56
CA ASN A 297 20.14 -6.05 10.11
C ASN A 297 20.02 -7.52 9.68
N TYR A 298 20.74 -8.42 10.37
CA TYR A 298 20.64 -9.86 10.13
C TYR A 298 19.26 -10.39 10.50
N LEU A 299 18.75 -10.09 11.71
CA LEU A 299 17.42 -10.50 12.18
C LEU A 299 16.31 -10.01 11.23
N TYR A 300 16.42 -8.77 10.74
CA TYR A 300 15.47 -8.24 9.76
C TYR A 300 15.50 -9.05 8.46
N LYS A 301 16.69 -9.32 7.91
CA LYS A 301 16.83 -10.12 6.68
C LYS A 301 16.32 -11.54 6.88
N GLU A 302 16.69 -12.19 7.99
CA GLU A 302 16.22 -13.50 8.40
C GLU A 302 14.69 -13.58 8.45
N SER A 303 14.03 -12.58 9.06
CA SER A 303 12.56 -12.48 9.10
C SER A 303 11.93 -12.34 7.71
N VAL A 304 12.55 -11.56 6.82
CA VAL A 304 12.09 -11.41 5.42
C VAL A 304 12.25 -12.73 4.67
N LEU A 305 13.39 -13.42 4.82
CA LEU A 305 13.63 -14.73 4.22
C LEU A 305 12.60 -15.75 4.69
N LYS A 306 12.35 -15.84 6.00
CA LYS A 306 11.34 -16.73 6.58
C LYS A 306 9.96 -16.51 5.96
N LYS A 307 9.52 -15.25 5.85
CA LYS A 307 8.23 -14.89 5.22
C LYS A 307 8.14 -15.28 3.74
N LEU A 308 9.25 -15.26 3.02
CA LEU A 308 9.31 -15.70 1.61
C LEU A 308 9.25 -17.23 1.52
N ALA A 309 10.00 -17.93 2.37
CA ALA A 309 10.02 -19.38 2.46
C ALA A 309 8.65 -19.97 2.85
N GLU A 310 7.97 -19.38 3.83
CA GLU A 310 6.59 -19.76 4.23
C GLU A 310 5.59 -19.61 3.07
N LYS A 311 5.86 -18.70 2.14
CA LYS A 311 5.08 -18.52 0.90
C LYS A 311 5.58 -19.40 -0.24
N GLY A 312 6.62 -20.22 -0.06
CA GLY A 312 7.23 -21.05 -1.09
C GLY A 312 8.00 -20.27 -2.17
N CYS A 313 8.42 -19.04 -1.87
CA CYS A 313 9.05 -18.12 -2.84
C CYS A 313 10.57 -18.26 -2.81
N TRP A 314 11.04 -19.48 -3.09
CA TRP A 314 12.42 -19.90 -2.82
C TRP A 314 13.45 -19.13 -3.64
N ASP A 315 13.21 -18.89 -4.92
CA ASP A 315 14.18 -18.22 -5.80
C ASP A 315 14.43 -16.77 -5.39
N ILE A 316 13.39 -16.10 -4.89
CA ILE A 316 13.49 -14.72 -4.42
C ILE A 316 14.14 -14.64 -3.04
N ALA A 317 13.89 -15.64 -2.19
CA ALA A 317 14.61 -15.78 -0.93
C ALA A 317 16.10 -16.04 -1.18
N GLU A 318 16.44 -16.88 -2.17
CA GLU A 318 17.80 -17.18 -2.60
C GLU A 318 18.54 -15.94 -3.10
N VAL A 319 17.92 -15.13 -3.98
CA VAL A 319 18.51 -13.87 -4.47
C VAL A 319 18.82 -12.92 -3.30
N ARG A 320 17.96 -12.86 -2.28
CA ARG A 320 18.20 -12.04 -1.08
C ARG A 320 19.28 -12.59 -0.16
N ALA A 321 19.42 -13.92 -0.09
CA ALA A 321 20.40 -14.61 0.74
C ALA A 321 21.81 -14.64 0.11
N LYS A 322 21.91 -14.54 -1.22
CA LYS A 322 23.13 -14.82 -2.01
C LYS A 322 24.43 -14.20 -1.52
N LYS A 323 24.38 -13.04 -0.87
CA LYS A 323 25.58 -12.32 -0.40
C LYS A 323 26.08 -12.77 0.97
N GLU A 324 25.28 -13.52 1.73
CA GLU A 324 25.54 -13.85 3.13
C GLU A 324 25.37 -15.36 3.36
N THR A 325 26.48 -16.05 3.63
CA THR A 325 26.50 -17.51 3.82
C THR A 325 25.51 -17.97 4.90
N LYS A 326 25.45 -17.27 6.05
CA LYS A 326 24.52 -17.58 7.14
C LYS A 326 23.05 -17.51 6.72
N LEU A 327 22.68 -16.55 5.87
CA LEU A 327 21.31 -16.44 5.36
C LEU A 327 21.00 -17.56 4.35
N MET A 328 22.00 -18.00 3.58
CA MET A 328 21.84 -19.13 2.67
C MET A 328 21.69 -20.45 3.43
N GLU A 329 22.50 -20.68 4.46
CA GLU A 329 22.36 -21.81 5.38
C GLU A 329 20.97 -21.83 6.04
N TYR A 330 20.49 -20.67 6.49
CA TYR A 330 19.14 -20.54 7.03
C TYR A 330 18.05 -20.85 5.99
N LEU A 331 18.24 -20.46 4.73
CA LEU A 331 17.30 -20.79 3.65
C LEU A 331 17.25 -22.30 3.38
N VAL A 332 18.41 -22.97 3.38
CA VAL A 332 18.51 -24.44 3.28
C VAL A 332 17.78 -25.11 4.44
N TYR A 333 17.99 -24.62 5.67
CA TYR A 333 17.27 -25.09 6.84
C TYR A 333 15.75 -24.96 6.66
N LEU A 334 15.26 -23.80 6.22
CA LEU A 334 13.83 -23.56 6.00
C LEU A 334 13.24 -24.50 4.92
N ALA A 335 13.96 -24.72 3.82
CA ALA A 335 13.53 -25.64 2.76
C ALA A 335 13.40 -27.08 3.28
N MET A 336 14.36 -27.52 4.09
CA MET A 336 14.37 -28.85 4.69
C MET A 336 13.24 -29.05 5.70
N GLU A 337 12.98 -28.07 6.57
CA GLU A 337 11.86 -28.11 7.53
C GLU A 337 10.51 -28.15 6.79
N ALA A 338 10.40 -27.43 5.68
CA ALA A 338 9.21 -27.44 4.84
C ALA A 338 9.10 -28.70 3.95
N GLY A 339 10.10 -29.60 3.96
CA GLY A 339 10.11 -30.86 3.22
C GLY A 339 10.47 -30.73 1.73
N TYR A 340 10.97 -29.58 1.28
CA TYR A 340 11.35 -29.34 -0.12
C TYR A 340 12.78 -29.80 -0.40
N MET A 341 13.02 -31.13 -0.34
CA MET A 341 14.36 -31.72 -0.49
C MET A 341 15.00 -31.46 -1.84
N GLU A 342 14.21 -31.40 -2.92
CA GLU A 342 14.65 -30.99 -4.25
C GLU A 342 15.31 -29.60 -4.22
N LYS A 343 14.71 -28.63 -3.50
CA LYS A 343 15.28 -27.28 -3.36
C LYS A 343 16.50 -27.28 -2.44
N VAL A 344 16.52 -28.13 -1.41
CA VAL A 344 17.70 -28.29 -0.52
C VAL A 344 18.90 -28.74 -1.33
N GLU A 345 18.74 -29.79 -2.15
CA GLU A 345 19.79 -30.31 -3.02
C GLU A 345 20.27 -29.24 -4.02
N GLU A 346 19.33 -28.55 -4.69
CA GLU A 346 19.65 -27.47 -5.63
C GLU A 346 20.51 -26.37 -4.98
N LEU A 347 20.14 -25.93 -3.77
CA LEU A 347 20.86 -24.91 -3.03
C LEU A 347 22.23 -25.41 -2.56
N CYS A 348 22.33 -26.67 -2.13
CA CYS A 348 23.60 -27.26 -1.71
C CYS A 348 24.58 -27.32 -2.87
N GLN A 349 24.17 -27.88 -4.01
CA GLN A 349 25.02 -28.00 -5.19
C GLN A 349 25.45 -26.62 -5.71
N ARG A 350 24.53 -25.65 -5.74
CA ARG A 350 24.81 -24.30 -6.29
C ARG A 350 25.75 -23.48 -5.41
N TYR A 351 25.71 -23.66 -4.09
CA TYR A 351 26.46 -22.84 -3.12
C TYR A 351 27.49 -23.63 -2.31
N SER A 352 27.72 -24.91 -2.65
CA SER A 352 28.63 -25.82 -1.95
C SER A 352 28.35 -25.93 -0.44
N LEU A 353 27.08 -26.16 -0.08
CA LEU A 353 26.60 -26.20 1.32
C LEU A 353 26.41 -27.63 1.87
N GLU A 354 27.00 -28.64 1.23
CA GLU A 354 26.90 -30.03 1.67
C GLU A 354 27.49 -30.22 3.07
N GLY A 355 28.59 -29.52 3.37
CA GLY A 355 29.21 -29.52 4.71
C GLY A 355 28.26 -29.01 5.80
N TYR A 356 27.42 -28.02 5.50
CA TYR A 356 26.41 -27.51 6.42
C TYR A 356 25.32 -28.55 6.68
N VAL A 357 24.78 -29.19 5.63
CA VAL A 357 23.75 -30.22 5.78
C VAL A 357 24.27 -31.43 6.55
N ASN A 358 25.54 -31.78 6.37
CA ASN A 358 26.20 -32.85 7.13
C ASN A 358 26.41 -32.49 8.61
N SER A 359 26.50 -31.20 8.93
CA SER A 359 26.59 -30.71 10.31
C SER A 359 25.24 -30.64 11.03
N LEU A 360 24.11 -30.69 10.29
CA LEU A 360 22.77 -30.69 10.88
C LEU A 360 22.52 -32.01 11.63
N GLY A 361 21.82 -31.92 12.78
CA GLY A 361 21.64 -33.06 13.69
C GLY A 361 21.16 -34.36 13.00
N LYS A 362 21.58 -35.51 13.54
CA LYS A 362 21.48 -36.86 12.94
C LYS A 362 20.17 -37.13 12.17
N HIS A 363 19.02 -36.76 12.75
CA HIS A 363 17.70 -36.98 12.14
C HIS A 363 17.49 -36.20 10.83
N LYS A 364 17.96 -34.95 10.76
CA LYS A 364 17.81 -34.09 9.57
C LYS A 364 18.75 -34.53 8.46
N HIS A 365 19.99 -34.83 8.83
CA HIS A 365 20.99 -35.40 7.92
C HIS A 365 20.53 -36.74 7.33
N GLN A 366 19.97 -37.64 8.14
CA GLN A 366 19.47 -38.94 7.66
C GLN A 366 18.30 -38.79 6.67
N ARG A 367 17.42 -37.80 6.88
CA ARG A 367 16.33 -37.49 5.94
C ARG A 367 16.86 -37.00 4.59
N TYR A 368 17.89 -36.15 4.60
CA TYR A 368 18.57 -35.70 3.38
C TYR A 368 19.26 -36.86 2.66
N LEU A 369 20.04 -37.68 3.37
CA LEU A 369 20.71 -38.86 2.80
C LEU A 369 19.71 -39.86 2.20
N SER A 370 18.57 -40.09 2.87
CA SER A 370 17.52 -40.97 2.34
C SER A 370 17.01 -40.50 0.99
N TYR A 371 16.80 -39.19 0.82
CA TYR A 371 16.33 -38.61 -0.44
C TYR A 371 17.40 -38.71 -1.55
N ILE A 372 18.65 -38.36 -1.24
CA ILE A 372 19.75 -38.48 -2.21
C ILE A 372 19.93 -39.94 -2.65
N ASN A 373 19.84 -40.89 -1.71
CA ASN A 373 19.95 -42.32 -2.02
C ASN A 373 18.78 -42.83 -2.87
N SER A 374 17.55 -42.33 -2.69
CA SER A 374 16.41 -42.68 -3.55
C SER A 374 16.50 -42.10 -4.96
N CYS A 375 17.31 -41.05 -5.16
CA CYS A 375 17.55 -40.47 -6.49
C CYS A 375 18.68 -41.20 -7.25
N SER A 376 19.39 -42.12 -6.61
CA SER A 376 20.50 -42.88 -7.22
C SER A 376 19.98 -44.07 -8.04
N PRO A 377 20.44 -44.28 -9.28
CA PRO A 377 19.94 -45.33 -10.18
C PRO A 377 20.29 -46.78 -9.77
N ALA A 378 20.91 -46.99 -8.60
CA ALA A 378 21.47 -48.26 -8.16
C ALA A 378 20.64 -49.01 -7.10
N VAL A 379 19.44 -48.52 -6.72
CA VAL A 379 18.61 -49.16 -5.70
C VAL A 379 17.40 -49.86 -6.35
N PRO A 380 17.13 -51.16 -6.05
CA PRO A 380 15.94 -51.86 -6.53
C PRO A 380 14.65 -51.16 -6.09
N GLU A 381 13.70 -51.02 -7.01
CA GLU A 381 12.43 -50.28 -6.89
C GLU A 381 11.47 -50.74 -5.77
N GLU A 382 11.80 -51.77 -4.98
CA GLU A 382 10.87 -52.41 -4.02
C GLU A 382 10.79 -51.75 -2.63
N ILE A 383 11.46 -50.62 -2.38
CA ILE A 383 11.25 -49.81 -1.16
C ILE A 383 11.06 -48.33 -1.50
N CYS A 384 10.22 -48.01 -2.48
CA CYS A 384 9.64 -46.68 -2.56
C CYS A 384 8.28 -46.71 -1.85
N CYS A 385 8.22 -46.18 -0.63
CA CYS A 385 6.94 -45.68 -0.11
C CYS A 385 6.41 -44.72 -1.17
N GLY A 386 5.25 -45.02 -1.75
CA GLY A 386 4.68 -44.30 -2.89
C GLY A 386 4.85 -42.80 -2.72
N SER A 387 5.46 -42.17 -3.72
CA SER A 387 5.63 -40.72 -3.75
C SER A 387 4.29 -40.03 -3.43
N ASP A 388 4.27 -39.11 -2.47
CA ASP A 388 3.08 -38.29 -2.18
C ASP A 388 2.68 -37.40 -3.37
N TYR A 389 3.55 -37.30 -4.39
CA TYR A 389 3.43 -36.45 -5.56
C TYR A 389 3.55 -37.23 -6.88
N LEU A 390 2.80 -36.81 -7.91
CA LEU A 390 2.89 -37.39 -9.24
C LEU A 390 4.22 -37.05 -9.91
N ASP A 391 4.75 -38.03 -10.66
CA ASP A 391 5.85 -37.87 -11.60
C ASP A 391 5.30 -37.98 -13.04
N LEU A 392 5.84 -37.20 -13.98
CA LEU A 392 5.49 -37.28 -15.40
C LEU A 392 5.74 -38.67 -16.00
N LYS A 393 6.70 -39.44 -15.46
CA LYS A 393 6.96 -40.82 -15.86
C LYS A 393 5.77 -41.74 -15.60
N GLU A 394 5.02 -41.50 -14.52
CA GLU A 394 3.81 -42.27 -14.19
C GLU A 394 2.64 -41.95 -15.14
N LEU A 395 2.68 -40.79 -15.80
CA LEU A 395 1.66 -40.32 -16.73
C LEU A 395 1.96 -40.70 -18.19
N ILE A 396 3.06 -41.42 -18.47
CA ILE A 396 3.44 -41.90 -19.82
C ILE A 396 3.54 -40.75 -20.84
N LEU A 397 4.09 -39.60 -20.41
CA LEU A 397 4.34 -38.49 -21.32
C LEU A 397 5.52 -38.82 -22.25
N GLU A 398 5.33 -38.69 -23.57
CA GLU A 398 6.36 -39.00 -24.56
C GLU A 398 7.39 -37.88 -24.68
N ASP A 399 6.97 -36.61 -24.60
CA ASP A 399 7.85 -35.47 -24.85
C ASP A 399 7.38 -34.16 -24.16
N ILE A 400 8.35 -33.33 -23.73
CA ILE A 400 8.14 -31.96 -23.23
C ILE A 400 8.86 -31.00 -24.19
N ILE A 401 8.08 -30.27 -24.97
CA ILE A 401 8.57 -29.43 -26.05
C ILE A 401 8.55 -27.97 -25.60
N TRP A 402 9.73 -27.36 -25.49
CA TRP A 402 9.88 -25.91 -25.29
C TRP A 402 9.69 -25.20 -26.64
N VAL A 403 8.77 -24.24 -26.69
CA VAL A 403 8.39 -23.54 -27.91
C VAL A 403 8.68 -22.05 -27.73
N ASP A 404 9.74 -21.60 -28.37
CA ASP A 404 10.22 -20.22 -28.26
C ASP A 404 10.60 -19.61 -29.62
N GLU A 405 10.29 -20.29 -30.72
CA GLU A 405 10.47 -19.82 -32.10
C GLU A 405 9.17 -19.96 -32.90
N ILE A 406 8.98 -19.13 -33.91
CA ILE A 406 7.74 -19.09 -34.71
C ILE A 406 7.47 -20.40 -35.46
N ASP A 407 8.49 -21.05 -36.03
CA ASP A 407 8.31 -22.34 -36.70
C ASP A 407 7.90 -23.43 -35.71
N GLY A 408 8.51 -23.43 -34.52
CA GLY A 408 8.11 -24.28 -33.40
C GLY A 408 6.66 -24.04 -32.97
N LEU A 409 6.24 -22.77 -32.91
CA LEU A 409 4.86 -22.40 -32.63
C LEU A 409 3.91 -23.00 -33.68
N LEU A 410 4.15 -22.78 -34.97
CA LEU A 410 3.29 -23.28 -36.05
C LEU A 410 3.16 -24.82 -36.04
N ASN A 411 4.27 -25.53 -35.78
CA ASN A 411 4.28 -26.98 -35.66
C ASN A 411 3.47 -27.45 -34.43
N ALA A 412 3.65 -26.81 -33.28
CA ALA A 412 2.90 -27.11 -32.07
C ALA A 412 1.40 -26.87 -32.26
N ILE A 413 0.99 -25.75 -32.86
CA ILE A 413 -0.42 -25.46 -33.15
C ILE A 413 -1.02 -26.55 -34.06
N SER A 414 -0.31 -26.94 -35.12
CA SER A 414 -0.79 -27.94 -36.08
C SER A 414 -1.02 -29.31 -35.41
N TYR A 415 -0.15 -29.69 -34.48
CA TYR A 415 -0.35 -30.89 -33.66
C TYR A 415 -1.57 -30.74 -32.74
N ILE A 416 -1.68 -29.62 -32.01
CA ILE A 416 -2.75 -29.38 -31.05
C ILE A 416 -4.13 -29.34 -31.72
N GLU A 417 -4.24 -28.80 -32.94
CA GLU A 417 -5.49 -28.77 -33.70
C GLU A 417 -6.03 -30.17 -34.06
N ALA A 418 -5.16 -31.18 -34.14
CA ALA A 418 -5.56 -32.56 -34.34
C ALA A 418 -6.05 -33.25 -33.04
N CYS A 419 -5.78 -32.66 -31.88
CA CYS A 419 -6.22 -33.18 -30.60
C CYS A 419 -7.70 -32.87 -30.34
N LYS A 420 -8.42 -33.83 -29.75
CA LYS A 420 -9.83 -33.62 -29.33
C LYS A 420 -9.95 -32.92 -27.98
N ILE A 421 -8.94 -33.11 -27.12
CA ILE A 421 -8.92 -32.67 -25.73
C ILE A 421 -7.51 -32.21 -25.42
N ILE A 422 -7.40 -31.09 -24.73
CA ILE A 422 -6.12 -30.55 -24.24
C ILE A 422 -6.25 -30.05 -22.80
N GLY A 423 -5.20 -30.21 -22.02
CA GLY A 423 -4.99 -29.51 -20.76
C GLY A 423 -4.29 -28.19 -21.01
N VAL A 424 -4.70 -27.13 -20.33
CA VAL A 424 -4.14 -25.80 -20.46
C VAL A 424 -3.92 -25.19 -19.08
N ASP A 425 -2.70 -24.70 -18.86
CA ASP A 425 -2.38 -23.87 -17.70
C ASP A 425 -1.44 -22.72 -18.10
N CYS A 426 -1.14 -21.83 -17.16
CA CYS A 426 -0.18 -20.76 -17.38
C CYS A 426 0.56 -20.34 -16.12
N GLU A 427 1.76 -19.78 -16.29
CA GLU A 427 2.59 -19.32 -15.18
C GLU A 427 3.08 -17.90 -15.38
N TRP A 428 3.19 -17.16 -14.28
CA TRP A 428 3.66 -15.77 -14.25
C TRP A 428 4.57 -15.54 -13.06
N LYS A 429 5.50 -14.59 -13.20
CA LYS A 429 6.34 -14.18 -12.08
C LYS A 429 5.47 -13.69 -10.91
N PRO A 430 5.67 -14.19 -9.68
CA PRO A 430 4.85 -13.77 -8.56
C PRO A 430 5.18 -12.34 -8.08
N ASN A 431 4.16 -11.64 -7.58
CA ASN A 431 4.27 -10.27 -7.06
C ASN A 431 4.34 -10.26 -5.54
N PHE A 432 5.35 -9.56 -5.00
CA PHE A 432 5.62 -9.55 -3.55
C PHE A 432 5.55 -8.17 -2.91
N GLU A 433 5.63 -7.13 -3.73
CA GLU A 433 5.45 -5.76 -3.29
C GLU A 433 3.96 -5.43 -3.28
N LYS A 434 3.44 -5.16 -2.07
CA LYS A 434 2.04 -4.82 -1.85
C LYS A 434 1.69 -3.58 -2.68
N GLY A 435 0.66 -3.69 -3.52
CA GLY A 435 0.20 -2.62 -4.40
C GLY A 435 0.80 -2.64 -5.82
N SER A 436 1.66 -3.60 -6.14
CA SER A 436 2.19 -3.77 -7.51
C SER A 436 1.09 -4.19 -8.49
N LYS A 437 1.22 -3.74 -9.74
CA LYS A 437 0.36 -4.20 -10.84
C LYS A 437 0.55 -5.71 -11.04
N PRO A 438 -0.51 -6.49 -11.36
CA PRO A 438 -0.38 -7.90 -11.70
C PRO A 438 0.66 -8.13 -12.80
N ASN A 439 1.52 -9.13 -12.63
CA ASN A 439 2.48 -9.51 -13.66
C ASN A 439 1.77 -10.18 -14.83
N LYS A 440 2.36 -10.02 -16.01
CA LYS A 440 1.87 -10.69 -17.23
C LYS A 440 2.22 -12.17 -17.20
N VAL A 441 1.46 -12.96 -17.93
CA VAL A 441 1.77 -14.38 -18.17
C VAL A 441 3.13 -14.50 -18.85
N SER A 442 4.00 -15.34 -18.29
CA SER A 442 5.36 -15.57 -18.80
C SER A 442 5.42 -16.80 -19.71
N ILE A 443 4.66 -17.84 -19.39
CA ILE A 443 4.52 -19.05 -20.20
C ILE A 443 3.09 -19.58 -20.19
N ILE A 444 2.69 -20.26 -21.27
CA ILE A 444 1.47 -21.07 -21.33
C ILE A 444 1.87 -22.52 -21.57
N GLN A 445 1.22 -23.45 -20.89
CA GLN A 445 1.39 -24.88 -21.13
C GLN A 445 0.14 -25.46 -21.80
N ILE A 446 0.33 -26.25 -22.85
CA ILE A 446 -0.75 -27.00 -23.49
C ILE A 446 -0.32 -28.46 -23.59
N ALA A 447 -1.11 -29.36 -23.04
CA ALA A 447 -0.84 -30.78 -23.03
C ALA A 447 -1.91 -31.58 -23.77
N SER A 448 -1.48 -32.55 -24.58
CA SER A 448 -2.30 -33.68 -24.98
C SER A 448 -2.10 -34.85 -24.01
N ASP A 449 -2.64 -36.01 -24.34
CA ASP A 449 -2.35 -37.30 -23.72
C ASP A 449 -0.91 -37.81 -23.88
N LYS A 450 -0.13 -37.24 -24.81
CA LYS A 450 1.19 -37.74 -25.21
C LYS A 450 2.30 -36.69 -25.13
N LYS A 451 1.97 -35.43 -25.39
CA LYS A 451 2.96 -34.34 -25.48
C LYS A 451 2.53 -33.13 -24.67
N ALA A 452 3.49 -32.49 -24.03
CA ALA A 452 3.32 -31.19 -23.38
C ALA A 452 4.14 -30.13 -24.12
N PHE A 453 3.49 -29.02 -24.47
CA PHE A 453 4.12 -27.86 -25.08
C PHE A 453 4.19 -26.73 -24.06
N ILE A 454 5.35 -26.12 -23.91
CA ILE A 454 5.56 -24.96 -23.04
C ILE A 454 5.95 -23.78 -23.94
N PHE A 455 5.04 -22.84 -24.08
CA PHE A 455 5.20 -21.67 -24.94
C PHE A 455 5.85 -20.52 -24.18
N ASP A 456 6.99 -20.04 -24.68
CA ASP A 456 7.64 -18.84 -24.17
C ASP A 456 6.92 -17.57 -24.68
N LEU A 457 5.95 -17.08 -23.91
CA LEU A 457 5.22 -15.89 -24.32
C LEU A 457 6.07 -14.63 -24.36
N ILE A 458 7.19 -14.59 -23.64
CA ILE A 458 8.08 -13.42 -23.64
C ILE A 458 8.75 -13.33 -25.00
N LYS A 459 9.46 -14.39 -25.40
CA LYS A 459 10.17 -14.44 -26.69
C LYS A 459 9.22 -14.42 -27.88
N LEU A 460 8.16 -15.23 -27.88
CA LEU A 460 7.23 -15.28 -29.01
C LEU A 460 6.45 -13.98 -29.23
N TYR A 461 6.16 -13.23 -28.16
CA TYR A 461 5.53 -11.91 -28.28
C TYR A 461 6.50 -10.86 -28.81
N GLU A 462 7.78 -10.94 -28.43
CA GLU A 462 8.84 -10.08 -28.98
C GLU A 462 9.08 -10.34 -30.47
N ASP A 463 9.05 -11.61 -30.89
CA ASP A 463 9.27 -12.03 -32.28
C ASP A 463 8.10 -11.61 -33.20
N ASP A 464 6.88 -12.11 -32.95
CA ASP A 464 5.71 -11.71 -33.73
C ASP A 464 4.39 -11.83 -32.91
N PRO A 465 3.89 -10.72 -32.36
CA PRO A 465 2.68 -10.73 -31.54
C PRO A 465 1.41 -11.02 -32.36
N LYS A 466 1.40 -10.78 -33.68
CA LYS A 466 0.24 -11.05 -34.54
C LYS A 466 0.14 -12.53 -34.85
N VAL A 467 1.27 -13.18 -35.17
CA VAL A 467 1.31 -14.62 -35.38
C VAL A 467 0.93 -15.34 -34.09
N LEU A 468 1.49 -14.91 -32.95
CA LEU A 468 1.12 -15.44 -31.63
C LEU A 468 -0.39 -15.37 -31.38
N ASP A 469 -1.01 -14.19 -31.55
CA ASP A 469 -2.46 -13.99 -31.38
C ASP A 469 -3.28 -14.90 -32.31
N SER A 470 -2.90 -14.98 -33.59
CA SER A 470 -3.59 -15.81 -34.58
C SER A 470 -3.52 -17.30 -34.24
N CYS A 471 -2.37 -17.78 -33.79
CA CYS A 471 -2.10 -19.15 -33.40
C CYS A 471 -2.90 -19.57 -32.17
N PHE A 472 -2.84 -18.79 -31.09
CA PHE A 472 -3.63 -19.08 -29.89
C PHE A 472 -5.13 -18.96 -30.15
N ARG A 473 -5.58 -18.05 -31.02
CA ARG A 473 -7.00 -17.95 -31.39
C ARG A 473 -7.50 -19.22 -32.10
N ARG A 474 -6.69 -19.82 -32.98
CA ARG A 474 -7.03 -21.11 -33.64
C ARG A 474 -7.29 -22.21 -32.63
N ILE A 475 -6.53 -22.28 -31.56
CA ILE A 475 -6.77 -23.25 -30.48
C ILE A 475 -7.95 -22.81 -29.61
N MET A 476 -7.84 -21.66 -28.96
CA MET A 476 -8.74 -21.26 -27.88
C MET A 476 -10.18 -21.06 -28.36
N CYS A 477 -10.38 -20.56 -29.59
CA CYS A 477 -11.70 -20.36 -30.18
C CYS A 477 -12.19 -21.54 -31.04
N SER A 478 -11.48 -22.67 -31.10
CA SER A 478 -11.95 -23.84 -31.85
C SER A 478 -13.05 -24.60 -31.10
N SER A 479 -14.20 -24.81 -31.73
CA SER A 479 -15.27 -25.67 -31.20
C SER A 479 -14.94 -27.17 -31.26
N ASN A 480 -13.85 -27.56 -31.93
CA ASN A 480 -13.48 -28.97 -32.13
C ASN A 480 -12.60 -29.52 -31.01
N ILE A 481 -12.02 -28.64 -30.19
CA ILE A 481 -11.08 -28.98 -29.13
C ILE A 481 -11.71 -28.64 -27.79
N LEU A 482 -11.83 -29.63 -26.89
CA LEU A 482 -12.21 -29.42 -25.50
C LEU A 482 -10.98 -28.96 -24.70
N LYS A 483 -11.03 -27.77 -24.11
CA LYS A 483 -9.96 -27.22 -23.26
C LYS A 483 -10.28 -27.51 -21.82
N LEU A 484 -9.35 -28.12 -21.11
CA LEU A 484 -9.40 -28.35 -19.67
C LEU A 484 -8.51 -27.28 -19.03
N GLU A 485 -9.07 -26.35 -18.25
CA GLU A 485 -8.33 -25.16 -17.82
C GLU A 485 -8.74 -24.65 -16.44
N LEU A 486 -7.87 -23.83 -15.85
CA LEU A 486 -8.06 -23.04 -14.63
C LEU A 486 -8.03 -21.52 -14.90
N LYS A 487 -8.90 -21.03 -15.78
CA LYS A 487 -9.27 -19.60 -15.97
C LYS A 487 -8.10 -18.59 -16.11
N CYS A 488 -7.53 -18.48 -17.30
CA CYS A 488 -6.60 -17.41 -17.67
C CYS A 488 -6.97 -16.68 -18.98
N PHE A 489 -7.92 -17.18 -19.78
CA PHE A 489 -8.24 -16.55 -21.07
C PHE A 489 -9.55 -15.74 -21.07
N GLN A 490 -9.59 -14.69 -21.89
CA GLN A 490 -10.77 -13.83 -22.04
C GLN A 490 -11.72 -14.24 -23.18
N SER A 491 -11.21 -14.99 -24.16
CA SER A 491 -11.97 -15.52 -25.29
C SER A 491 -11.63 -16.99 -25.52
N TYR A 492 -12.63 -17.86 -25.49
CA TYR A 492 -12.50 -19.30 -25.67
C TYR A 492 -13.84 -19.94 -26.08
N GLU A 493 -13.75 -21.11 -26.69
CA GLU A 493 -14.87 -22.02 -26.92
C GLU A 493 -14.55 -23.39 -26.34
N MET A 494 -15.59 -24.16 -25.97
CA MET A 494 -15.43 -25.54 -25.48
C MET A 494 -14.49 -25.64 -24.28
N LEU A 495 -14.67 -24.77 -23.27
CA LEU A 495 -13.87 -24.75 -22.06
C LEU A 495 -14.58 -25.51 -20.93
N LEU A 496 -13.86 -26.45 -20.30
CA LEU A 496 -14.32 -27.17 -19.12
C LEU A 496 -13.37 -26.91 -17.94
N ASP A 497 -13.88 -26.20 -16.95
CA ASP A 497 -13.20 -26.02 -15.66
C ASP A 497 -13.40 -27.28 -14.83
N ILE A 498 -12.39 -28.16 -14.81
CA ILE A 498 -12.47 -29.47 -14.16
C ILE A 498 -12.79 -29.32 -12.66
N GLN A 499 -12.31 -28.28 -11.98
CA GLN A 499 -12.56 -28.12 -10.54
C GLN A 499 -14.06 -27.92 -10.24
N LYS A 500 -14.83 -27.34 -11.17
CA LYS A 500 -16.29 -27.22 -11.01
C LYS A 500 -17.03 -28.55 -10.98
N LEU A 501 -16.44 -29.60 -11.56
CA LEU A 501 -17.03 -30.94 -11.54
C LEU A 501 -16.97 -31.57 -10.14
N PHE A 502 -16.11 -31.08 -9.24
CA PHE A 502 -15.86 -31.69 -7.93
C PHE A 502 -16.18 -30.72 -6.80
N LYS A 503 -17.49 -30.60 -6.48
CA LYS A 503 -17.95 -29.90 -5.28
C LYS A 503 -17.39 -30.61 -4.04
N GLY A 504 -16.51 -29.95 -3.29
CA GLY A 504 -15.93 -30.47 -2.04
C GLY A 504 -14.48 -30.95 -2.11
N ALA A 505 -13.80 -30.87 -3.27
CA ALA A 505 -12.35 -31.04 -3.29
C ALA A 505 -11.67 -29.79 -2.69
N THR A 506 -10.93 -29.96 -1.60
CA THR A 506 -10.11 -28.89 -0.99
C THR A 506 -8.69 -28.96 -1.54
N GLY A 507 -8.01 -27.81 -1.68
CA GLY A 507 -6.59 -27.77 -2.05
C GLY A 507 -6.25 -27.57 -3.54
N GLY A 508 -7.22 -27.18 -4.37
CA GLY A 508 -7.02 -26.85 -5.80
C GLY A 508 -6.67 -28.08 -6.65
N LEU A 509 -5.93 -27.88 -7.75
CA LEU A 509 -5.55 -28.95 -8.69
C LEU A 509 -4.80 -30.09 -8.01
N SER A 510 -3.85 -29.77 -7.11
CA SER A 510 -3.14 -30.78 -6.32
C SER A 510 -4.04 -31.62 -5.43
N GLY A 511 -5.06 -31.01 -4.79
CA GLY A 511 -6.00 -31.75 -3.96
C GLY A 511 -6.92 -32.64 -4.79
N LEU A 512 -7.33 -32.13 -5.97
CA LEU A 512 -8.09 -32.89 -6.94
C LEU A 512 -7.31 -34.08 -7.49
N SER A 513 -6.06 -33.86 -7.86
CA SER A 513 -5.13 -34.90 -8.30
C SER A 513 -5.01 -36.00 -7.25
N LYS A 514 -4.76 -35.64 -5.97
CA LYS A 514 -4.65 -36.62 -4.89
C LYS A 514 -5.93 -37.45 -4.72
N LYS A 515 -7.10 -36.81 -4.87
CA LYS A 515 -8.39 -37.48 -4.76
C LYS A 515 -8.67 -38.46 -5.90
N ILE A 516 -8.22 -38.16 -7.12
CA ILE A 516 -8.57 -38.92 -8.33
C ILE A 516 -7.47 -39.89 -8.75
N LEU A 517 -6.22 -39.44 -8.71
CA LEU A 517 -5.03 -40.16 -9.16
C LEU A 517 -4.21 -40.74 -8.00
N GLY A 518 -4.60 -40.50 -6.75
CA GLY A 518 -3.92 -41.03 -5.56
C GLY A 518 -2.73 -40.21 -5.06
N ALA A 519 -2.13 -39.37 -5.93
CA ALA A 519 -0.99 -38.51 -5.60
C ALA A 519 -1.24 -37.03 -5.93
N GLY A 520 -0.63 -36.15 -5.12
CA GLY A 520 -0.75 -34.69 -5.28
C GLY A 520 0.21 -34.12 -6.33
N LEU A 521 0.27 -32.79 -6.41
CA LEU A 521 1.25 -32.09 -7.25
C LEU A 521 2.27 -31.39 -6.37
N ASN A 522 3.55 -31.50 -6.73
CA ASN A 522 4.65 -30.89 -6.00
C ASN A 522 4.63 -29.37 -6.21
N LYS A 523 4.33 -28.59 -5.17
CA LYS A 523 4.15 -27.12 -5.26
C LYS A 523 5.45 -26.30 -5.21
N THR A 524 6.62 -26.93 -5.26
CA THR A 524 7.92 -26.26 -5.08
C THR A 524 8.14 -25.11 -6.08
N ARG A 525 7.70 -25.29 -7.33
CA ARG A 525 7.98 -24.33 -8.43
C ARG A 525 6.85 -23.34 -8.71
N ARG A 526 5.70 -23.47 -8.05
CA ARG A 526 4.53 -22.59 -8.23
C ARG A 526 4.86 -21.10 -8.11
N ASN A 527 5.75 -20.75 -7.16
CA ASN A 527 6.16 -19.36 -6.92
C ASN A 527 7.59 -19.08 -7.41
N SER A 528 8.03 -19.79 -8.46
CA SER A 528 9.36 -19.59 -9.07
C SER A 528 9.42 -18.32 -9.93
N ASN A 529 10.63 -17.93 -10.31
CA ASN A 529 10.79 -16.83 -11.28
C ASN A 529 10.53 -17.32 -12.72
N TRP A 530 9.27 -17.29 -13.15
CA TRP A 530 8.85 -17.73 -14.49
C TRP A 530 9.29 -16.81 -15.65
N GLU A 531 9.86 -15.63 -15.36
CA GLU A 531 10.51 -14.76 -16.35
C GLU A 531 11.99 -15.14 -16.60
N GLN A 532 12.56 -16.05 -15.80
CA GLN A 532 13.95 -16.48 -15.97
C GLN A 532 14.14 -17.20 -17.31
N ARG A 533 15.23 -16.90 -18.04
CA ARG A 533 15.64 -17.65 -19.22
C ARG A 533 17.13 -18.03 -19.15
N PRO A 534 17.50 -19.29 -19.48
CA PRO A 534 16.59 -20.42 -19.74
C PRO A 534 15.85 -20.86 -18.47
N LEU A 535 14.65 -21.45 -18.64
CA LEU A 535 13.97 -22.15 -17.53
C LEU A 535 14.76 -23.41 -17.15
N THR A 536 14.78 -23.73 -15.86
CA THR A 536 15.39 -24.96 -15.37
C THR A 536 14.57 -26.18 -15.79
N GLN A 537 15.20 -27.37 -15.77
CA GLN A 537 14.50 -28.62 -16.08
C GLN A 537 13.29 -28.84 -15.16
N ASN A 538 13.46 -28.63 -13.86
CA ASN A 538 12.40 -28.81 -12.87
C ASN A 538 11.25 -27.79 -13.06
N GLN A 539 11.54 -26.58 -13.54
CA GLN A 539 10.49 -25.62 -13.94
C GLN A 539 9.69 -26.14 -15.14
N LYS A 540 10.37 -26.71 -16.15
CA LYS A 540 9.70 -27.28 -17.33
C LYS A 540 8.84 -28.48 -16.95
N GLU A 541 9.35 -29.38 -16.12
CA GLU A 541 8.62 -30.57 -15.65
C GLU A 541 7.40 -30.19 -14.82
N TYR A 542 7.55 -29.26 -13.87
CA TYR A 542 6.42 -28.73 -13.10
C TYR A 542 5.35 -28.13 -14.02
N ALA A 543 5.76 -27.25 -14.94
CA ALA A 543 4.86 -26.58 -15.86
C ALA A 543 4.11 -27.58 -16.77
N ALA A 544 4.82 -28.58 -17.31
CA ALA A 544 4.22 -29.63 -18.11
C ALA A 544 3.21 -30.46 -17.30
N LEU A 545 3.56 -30.85 -16.07
CA LEU A 545 2.71 -31.65 -15.20
C LEU A 545 1.37 -30.97 -14.89
N ASP A 546 1.36 -29.65 -14.64
CA ASP A 546 0.16 -28.88 -14.34
C ASP A 546 -0.86 -28.88 -15.50
N ALA A 547 -0.40 -28.98 -16.76
CA ALA A 547 -1.29 -29.16 -17.92
C ALA A 547 -1.65 -30.64 -18.18
N VAL A 548 -0.68 -31.55 -18.08
CA VAL A 548 -0.88 -32.99 -18.36
C VAL A 548 -1.89 -33.61 -17.38
N VAL A 549 -1.77 -33.29 -16.09
CA VAL A 549 -2.64 -33.86 -15.05
C VAL A 549 -4.12 -33.59 -15.31
N LEU A 550 -4.48 -32.46 -15.95
CA LEU A 550 -5.85 -32.14 -16.32
C LEU A 550 -6.43 -33.18 -17.30
N VAL A 551 -5.64 -33.58 -18.30
CA VAL A 551 -6.03 -34.59 -19.30
C VAL A 551 -6.24 -35.96 -18.63
N HIS A 552 -5.33 -36.35 -17.73
CA HIS A 552 -5.43 -37.62 -17.01
C HIS A 552 -6.61 -37.66 -16.05
N ILE A 553 -6.84 -36.57 -15.29
CA ILE A 553 -8.03 -36.43 -14.44
C ILE A 553 -9.29 -36.59 -15.31
N PHE A 554 -9.37 -35.90 -16.44
CA PHE A 554 -10.55 -35.99 -17.30
C PHE A 554 -10.78 -37.41 -17.84
N HIS A 555 -9.73 -38.09 -18.30
CA HIS A 555 -9.85 -39.47 -18.77
C HIS A 555 -10.28 -40.44 -17.67
N HIS A 556 -9.75 -40.29 -16.46
CA HIS A 556 -10.15 -41.09 -15.32
C HIS A 556 -11.64 -40.90 -15.00
N VAL A 557 -12.11 -39.66 -15.00
CA VAL A 557 -13.50 -39.29 -14.71
C VAL A 557 -14.46 -39.79 -15.79
N LYS A 558 -14.05 -39.74 -17.07
CA LYS A 558 -14.85 -40.26 -18.18
C LYS A 558 -14.95 -41.79 -18.18
N GLY A 559 -13.94 -42.48 -17.66
CA GLY A 559 -13.87 -43.95 -17.59
C GLY A 559 -14.60 -44.58 -16.39
N GLN A 560 -14.97 -43.79 -15.39
CA GLN A 560 -15.57 -44.26 -14.13
C GLN A 560 -17.11 -44.08 -14.13
N PRO A 561 -17.92 -45.14 -13.89
CA PRO A 561 -19.37 -45.00 -13.69
C PRO A 561 -19.76 -44.44 -12.30
N GLN A 562 -18.85 -44.45 -11.32
CA GLN A 562 -19.22 -44.45 -9.89
C GLN A 562 -18.73 -43.24 -9.07
N PHE A 563 -18.00 -42.28 -9.65
CA PHE A 563 -17.52 -41.12 -8.90
C PHE A 563 -18.50 -39.94 -9.02
N GLY A 564 -19.59 -40.01 -8.24
CA GLY A 564 -20.42 -38.85 -7.89
C GLY A 564 -21.87 -38.86 -8.37
N VAL A 565 -22.46 -40.01 -8.70
CA VAL A 565 -23.88 -40.13 -9.03
C VAL A 565 -24.58 -40.92 -7.92
N THR A 566 -25.33 -40.23 -7.06
CA THR A 566 -26.53 -40.81 -6.46
C THR A 566 -27.40 -41.32 -7.61
N GLU A 567 -27.74 -42.61 -7.59
CA GLU A 567 -28.38 -43.38 -8.66
C GLU A 567 -29.33 -42.53 -9.54
N GLY A 568 -28.97 -42.32 -10.82
CA GLY A 568 -29.91 -41.81 -11.83
C GLY A 568 -29.41 -40.71 -12.79
N CYS A 569 -28.25 -40.08 -12.60
CA CYS A 569 -27.86 -38.91 -13.39
C CYS A 569 -26.90 -39.23 -14.56
N LYS A 570 -27.38 -39.09 -15.81
CA LYS A 570 -26.56 -39.14 -17.03
C LYS A 570 -25.65 -37.89 -17.13
N VAL A 571 -24.33 -38.12 -17.25
CA VAL A 571 -23.28 -37.25 -17.82
C VAL A 571 -23.45 -35.73 -17.58
N GLU A 572 -23.26 -35.31 -16.33
CA GLU A 572 -23.44 -33.92 -15.86
C GLU A 572 -22.28 -32.96 -16.25
N TRP A 573 -21.16 -33.45 -16.78
CA TRP A 573 -20.00 -32.59 -17.09
C TRP A 573 -20.20 -31.72 -18.33
N LYS A 574 -21.04 -32.15 -19.30
CA LYS A 574 -21.29 -31.37 -20.53
C LYS A 574 -21.99 -30.03 -20.25
N SER A 575 -22.82 -29.95 -19.19
CA SER A 575 -23.48 -28.71 -18.78
C SER A 575 -22.52 -27.69 -18.17
N HIS A 576 -21.29 -28.09 -17.86
CA HIS A 576 -20.25 -27.24 -17.31
C HIS A 576 -19.29 -26.70 -18.38
N ILE A 577 -19.51 -27.06 -19.66
CA ILE A 577 -18.76 -26.51 -20.78
C ILE A 577 -19.25 -25.09 -21.07
N VAL A 578 -18.32 -24.15 -21.14
CA VAL A 578 -18.61 -22.73 -21.38
C VAL A 578 -17.88 -22.24 -22.63
N SER A 579 -18.54 -21.36 -23.37
CA SER A 579 -17.95 -20.60 -24.47
C SER A 579 -18.14 -19.11 -24.20
N ARG A 580 -17.09 -18.32 -24.43
CA ARG A 580 -17.10 -16.86 -24.33
C ARG A 580 -16.22 -16.31 -25.44
N VAL A 581 -16.79 -15.67 -26.45
CA VAL A 581 -16.02 -15.08 -27.55
C VAL A 581 -16.19 -13.56 -27.52
N LYS A 582 -15.09 -12.82 -27.30
CA LYS A 582 -15.07 -11.36 -27.53
C LYS A 582 -14.83 -11.07 -29.01
N ASN A 583 -15.24 -9.87 -29.43
CA ASN A 583 -15.21 -9.40 -30.82
C ASN A 583 -13.85 -9.69 -31.52
N SER A 584 -13.88 -10.13 -32.78
CA SER A 584 -12.69 -10.63 -33.51
C SER A 584 -11.54 -9.62 -33.64
N ARG A 585 -11.80 -8.34 -33.41
CA ARG A 585 -10.81 -7.24 -33.46
C ARG A 585 -10.04 -7.02 -32.15
N SER A 586 -10.41 -7.67 -31.04
CA SER A 586 -9.67 -7.54 -29.78
C SER A 586 -8.56 -8.57 -29.68
N THR A 587 -7.33 -8.11 -29.39
CA THR A 587 -6.18 -8.95 -29.06
C THR A 587 -6.52 -9.88 -27.88
N LEU A 588 -6.08 -11.13 -27.94
CA LEU A 588 -6.08 -12.01 -26.79
C LEU A 588 -5.22 -11.37 -25.72
N ARG A 589 -5.85 -10.97 -24.62
CA ARG A 589 -5.15 -10.58 -23.40
C ARG A 589 -4.93 -11.85 -22.59
N PHE A 590 -3.68 -12.29 -22.54
CA PHE A 590 -3.16 -13.26 -21.59
C PHE A 590 -2.90 -12.57 -20.25
#